data_AF-A0A8S9VBC2-F1
#
_entry.id   AF-A0A8S9VBC2-F1
#
_cell.length_a   1.000
_cell.length_b   1.000
_cell.length_c   1.000
_cell.angle_alpha   90.00
_cell.angle_beta   90.00
_cell.angle_gamma   90.00
#
_symmetry.space_group_name_H-M   'P 1'
#
loop_
_entity.id
_entity.type
_entity.pdbx_description
1 polymer ?
#
loop_
_entity_poly.entity_id
_entity_poly.type
_entity_poly.pdbx_seq_one_letter_code
_entity_poly.pdbx_strand_id
1 'polypeptide(L)'
;MQVPFAVWHRETPAYSQLRTFGCAVLAYVDKVERKKMDPKAREAIFVGYSREQRGYRLLDSKTNQAFYSHTAVFYESKPGRVFTGQIHPESSTTEYLGVDDGVMENIPSILEAAHNDRIGGAEDEEHQHLGDVEG
;
A
#
# COMPACT_ATOMS: atom_id res chain seq x y z
N MET A 1 -11.23 -26.32 8.11
CA MET A 1 -10.47 -26.40 6.84
C MET A 1 -9.17 -25.65 7.07
N GLN A 2 -8.01 -26.29 6.97
CA GLN A 2 -6.70 -25.64 7.13
C GLN A 2 -6.00 -25.54 5.78
N VAL A 3 -5.38 -24.40 5.49
CA VAL A 3 -4.60 -24.20 4.28
C VAL A 3 -3.30 -25.01 4.37
N PRO A 4 -2.79 -25.61 3.25
CA PRO A 4 -1.62 -26.50 3.30
C PRO A 4 -0.38 -25.89 3.96
N PHE A 5 -0.14 -24.59 3.77
CA PHE A 5 0.95 -23.87 4.43
C PHE A 5 0.89 -24.01 5.96
N ALA A 6 -0.29 -23.87 6.56
CA ALA A 6 -0.46 -23.97 8.01
C ALA A 6 -0.21 -25.40 8.53
N VAL A 7 -0.51 -26.42 7.72
CA VAL A 7 -0.28 -27.82 8.08
C VAL A 7 1.21 -28.16 8.04
N TRP A 8 1.92 -27.69 7.00
CA TRP A 8 3.35 -27.98 6.83
C TRP A 8 4.24 -27.19 7.77
N HIS A 9 3.94 -25.90 7.96
CA HIS A 9 4.79 -24.99 8.73
C HIS A 9 4.33 -24.83 10.19
N ARG A 10 3.15 -25.37 10.55
CA ARG A 10 2.52 -25.20 11.88
C ARG A 10 2.35 -23.73 12.28
N GLU A 11 2.26 -22.84 11.29
CA GLU A 11 2.15 -21.39 11.44
C GLU A 11 0.96 -20.87 10.61
N THR A 12 0.21 -19.92 11.15
CA THR A 12 -0.85 -19.24 10.40
C THR A 12 -0.21 -18.24 9.42
N PRO A 13 -0.43 -18.36 8.10
CA PRO A 13 0.16 -17.45 7.14
C PRO A 13 -0.33 -16.02 7.37
N ALA A 14 0.60 -15.07 7.39
CA ALA A 14 0.27 -13.65 7.45
C ALA A 14 -0.28 -13.16 6.11
N TYR A 15 -1.51 -12.63 6.11
CA TYR A 15 -2.17 -12.09 4.93
C TYR A 15 -2.01 -10.57 4.77
N SER A 16 -1.16 -9.93 5.59
CA SER A 16 -0.95 -8.47 5.61
C SER A 16 -0.40 -7.88 4.31
N GLN A 17 0.14 -8.73 3.42
CA GLN A 17 0.66 -8.34 2.11
C GLN A 17 -0.36 -8.53 0.97
N LEU A 18 -1.49 -9.17 1.25
CA LEU A 18 -2.58 -9.28 0.28
C LEU A 18 -3.26 -7.92 0.11
N ARG A 19 -3.56 -7.56 -1.14
CA ARG A 19 -4.16 -6.29 -1.54
C ARG A 19 -5.34 -6.56 -2.46
N THR A 20 -6.35 -5.71 -2.35
CA THR A 20 -7.57 -5.79 -3.17
C THR A 20 -7.28 -5.43 -4.63
N PHE A 21 -7.50 -6.37 -5.55
CA PHE A 21 -7.38 -6.12 -7.00
C PHE A 21 -8.34 -5.03 -7.47
N GLY A 22 -7.90 -4.20 -8.41
CA GLY A 22 -8.70 -3.12 -8.96
C GLY A 22 -8.83 -1.89 -8.05
N CYS A 23 -8.21 -1.88 -6.87
CA CYS A 23 -8.25 -0.70 -6.01
C CYS A 23 -7.36 0.43 -6.53
N ALA A 24 -7.69 1.65 -6.10
CA ALA A 24 -6.90 2.84 -6.38
C ALA A 24 -5.58 2.82 -5.61
N VAL A 25 -4.51 3.25 -6.27
CA VAL A 25 -3.14 3.20 -5.76
C VAL A 25 -2.43 4.52 -6.06
N LEU A 26 -1.67 5.01 -5.08
CA LEU A 26 -0.66 6.03 -5.32
C LEU A 26 0.72 5.37 -5.31
N ALA A 27 1.34 5.28 -6.48
CA ALA A 27 2.68 4.75 -6.67
C ALA A 27 3.72 5.85 -6.47
N TYR A 28 4.76 5.58 -5.68
CA TYR A 28 5.89 6.50 -5.55
C TYR A 28 6.71 6.56 -6.84
N VAL A 29 7.08 7.76 -7.27
CA VAL A 29 7.97 7.99 -8.42
C VAL A 29 9.35 8.37 -7.89
N ASP A 30 10.42 7.74 -8.36
CA ASP A 30 11.76 8.04 -7.85
C ASP A 30 12.21 9.45 -8.26
N LYS A 31 13.09 10.07 -7.47
CA LYS A 31 13.63 11.41 -7.74
C LYS A 31 14.40 11.45 -9.05
N VAL A 32 15.05 10.35 -9.44
CA VAL A 32 15.84 10.23 -10.67
C VAL A 32 14.94 10.33 -11.92
N GLU A 33 13.70 9.84 -11.82
CA GLU A 33 12.72 9.87 -12.91
C GLU A 33 11.92 11.19 -12.95
N ARG A 34 12.09 12.06 -11.96
CA ARG A 34 11.36 13.32 -11.81
C ARG A 34 12.17 14.52 -12.29
N LYS A 35 11.53 15.40 -13.04
CA LYS A 35 12.01 16.76 -13.32
C LYS A 35 11.58 17.73 -12.22
N LYS A 36 12.17 18.91 -12.23
CA LYS A 36 11.79 20.00 -11.30
C LYS A 36 10.30 20.31 -11.49
N MET A 37 9.53 20.25 -10.40
CA MET A 37 8.06 20.39 -10.33
C MET A 37 7.23 19.14 -10.68
N ASP A 38 7.84 17.98 -10.92
CA ASP A 38 7.06 16.76 -11.14
C ASP A 38 6.44 16.22 -9.83
N PRO A 39 5.23 15.63 -9.91
CA PRO A 39 4.57 15.06 -8.74
C PRO A 39 5.37 13.88 -8.17
N LYS A 40 5.39 13.76 -6.84
CA LYS A 40 6.11 12.69 -6.12
C LYS A 40 5.45 11.31 -6.23
N ALA A 41 4.19 11.26 -6.64
CA ALA A 41 3.42 10.05 -6.78
C ALA A 41 2.55 10.09 -8.04
N ARG A 42 2.23 8.91 -8.56
CA ARG A 42 1.40 8.69 -9.74
C ARG A 42 0.19 7.84 -9.36
N GLU A 43 -0.99 8.27 -9.81
CA GLU A 43 -2.23 7.52 -9.61
C GLU A 43 -2.29 6.31 -10.54
N ALA A 44 -2.62 5.16 -9.97
CA ALA A 44 -2.66 3.90 -10.66
C ALA A 44 -3.73 2.97 -10.08
N ILE A 45 -3.90 1.82 -10.72
CA ILE A 45 -4.80 0.75 -10.29
C ILE A 45 -3.97 -0.48 -9.97
N PHE A 46 -4.26 -1.16 -8.85
CA PHE A 46 -3.60 -2.43 -8.52
C PHE A 46 -4.10 -3.56 -9.43
N VAL A 47 -3.20 -4.18 -10.20
CA VAL A 47 -3.54 -5.29 -11.12
C VAL A 47 -2.93 -6.61 -10.66
N GLY A 48 -1.91 -6.58 -9.81
CA GLY A 48 -1.38 -7.79 -9.18
C GLY A 48 0.05 -7.64 -8.72
N TYR A 49 0.71 -8.76 -8.49
CA TYR A 49 2.08 -8.82 -8.00
C TYR A 49 3.07 -9.06 -9.14
N SER A 50 4.30 -8.57 -8.98
CA SER A 50 5.40 -8.92 -9.89
C SER A 50 5.78 -10.40 -9.72
N ARG A 51 6.12 -11.05 -10.83
CA ARG A 51 6.53 -12.46 -10.87
C ARG A 51 8.01 -12.67 -10.60
N GLU A 52 8.81 -11.65 -10.87
CA GLU A 52 10.28 -11.74 -10.88
C GLU A 52 10.89 -11.15 -9.62
N GLN A 53 10.27 -10.12 -9.05
CA GLN A 53 10.81 -9.36 -7.92
C GLN A 53 9.69 -8.96 -6.95
N ARG A 54 10.05 -8.65 -5.72
CA ARG A 54 9.09 -8.19 -4.71
C ARG A 54 8.55 -6.81 -5.10
N GLY A 55 7.37 -6.75 -5.69
CA GLY A 55 6.74 -5.48 -6.07
C GLY A 55 5.34 -5.67 -6.62
N TYR A 56 4.71 -4.57 -6.94
CA TYR A 56 3.33 -4.53 -7.43
C TYR A 56 3.32 -4.21 -8.92
N ARG A 57 2.43 -4.88 -9.65
CA ARG A 57 2.04 -4.58 -11.02
C ARG A 57 0.86 -3.62 -10.98
N LEU A 58 1.09 -2.42 -11.46
CA LEU A 58 0.14 -1.31 -11.42
C LEU A 58 -0.22 -0.91 -12.85
N LEU A 59 -1.45 -0.46 -13.06
CA LEU A 59 -1.89 0.14 -14.31
C LEU A 59 -1.97 1.64 -14.11
N ASP A 60 -1.25 2.41 -14.91
CA ASP A 60 -1.36 3.85 -14.83
C ASP A 60 -2.75 4.34 -15.24
N SER A 61 -3.36 5.17 -14.39
CA SER A 61 -4.70 5.68 -14.62
C SER A 61 -4.80 6.64 -15.82
N LYS A 62 -3.71 7.30 -16.22
CA LYS A 62 -3.72 8.29 -17.32
C LYS A 62 -3.33 7.69 -18.67
N THR A 63 -2.28 6.88 -18.69
CA THR A 63 -1.72 6.31 -19.93
C THR A 63 -2.22 4.90 -20.21
N ASN A 64 -2.96 4.28 -19.28
CA ASN A 64 -3.41 2.89 -19.38
C ASN A 64 -2.27 1.90 -19.66
N GLN A 65 -1.06 2.20 -19.18
CA GLN A 65 0.12 1.35 -19.34
C GLN A 65 0.47 0.68 -18.01
N ALA A 66 0.79 -0.61 -18.07
CA ALA A 66 1.21 -1.35 -16.90
C ALA A 66 2.68 -1.05 -16.57
N PHE A 67 2.98 -0.88 -15.28
CA PHE A 67 4.33 -0.67 -14.77
C PHE A 67 4.49 -1.40 -13.41
N TYR A 68 5.73 -1.49 -12.95
CA TYR A 68 6.06 -2.10 -11.66
C TYR A 68 6.52 -1.04 -10.67
N SER A 69 6.08 -1.17 -9.41
CA SER A 69 6.56 -0.31 -8.32
C SER A 69 6.70 -1.09 -7.03
N HIS A 70 7.74 -0.79 -6.26
CA HIS A 70 7.98 -1.37 -4.94
C HIS A 70 7.20 -0.64 -3.83
N THR A 71 6.96 0.66 -4.00
CA THR A 71 6.41 1.53 -2.96
C THR A 71 5.11 2.14 -3.46
N ALA A 72 4.02 1.75 -2.80
CA ALA A 72 2.68 2.14 -3.17
C ALA A 72 1.77 2.23 -1.93
N VAL A 73 0.84 3.18 -1.95
CA VAL A 73 -0.23 3.32 -0.96
C VAL A 73 -1.52 2.81 -1.60
N PHE A 74 -2.22 1.91 -0.90
CA PHE A 74 -3.42 1.23 -1.39
C PHE A 74 -4.66 1.81 -0.73
N TYR A 75 -5.63 2.21 -1.54
CA TYR A 75 -6.95 2.64 -1.08
C TYR A 75 -7.96 1.53 -1.40
N GLU A 76 -7.92 0.45 -0.63
CA GLU A 76 -8.64 -0.79 -0.93
C GLU A 76 -10.17 -0.64 -0.94
N SER A 77 -10.71 0.37 -0.24
CA SER A 77 -12.12 0.74 -0.26
C SER A 77 -12.53 1.56 -1.48
N LYS A 78 -11.58 2.00 -2.32
CA LYS A 78 -11.83 2.85 -3.49
C LYS A 78 -11.48 2.11 -4.78
N PRO A 79 -12.42 1.97 -5.74
CA PRO A 79 -12.10 1.40 -7.04
C PRO A 79 -11.18 2.36 -7.82
N GLY A 80 -10.18 1.80 -8.49
CA GLY A 80 -9.32 2.54 -9.40
C GLY A 80 -10.09 3.01 -10.63
N ARG A 81 -9.74 4.17 -11.17
CA ARG A 81 -10.33 4.72 -12.39
C ARG A 81 -9.26 4.90 -13.46
N VAL A 82 -9.57 4.42 -14.66
CA VAL A 82 -8.82 4.74 -15.87
C VAL A 82 -9.42 6.00 -16.48
N PHE A 83 -8.56 6.90 -16.96
CA PHE A 83 -8.97 7.99 -17.82
C PHE A 83 -9.28 7.41 -19.21
N THR A 84 -10.45 6.79 -19.34
CA THR A 84 -11.14 6.73 -20.61
C THR A 84 -11.65 8.15 -20.83
N GLY A 85 -11.46 8.79 -21.99
CA GLY A 85 -11.86 10.19 -22.25
C GLY A 85 -13.37 10.51 -22.16
N GLN A 86 -14.12 9.84 -21.29
CA GLN A 86 -15.53 9.97 -20.98
C GLN A 86 -15.72 9.90 -19.44
N ILE A 87 -15.61 11.02 -18.74
CA ILE A 87 -16.22 11.26 -17.43
C ILE A 87 -16.88 12.63 -17.50
N HIS A 88 -18.16 12.72 -17.08
CA HIS A 88 -18.94 13.95 -17.04
C HIS A 88 -18.25 15.02 -16.16
N PRO A 89 -18.17 16.29 -16.61
CA PRO A 89 -17.23 17.30 -16.09
C PRO A 89 -17.60 17.98 -14.75
N GLU A 90 -18.57 17.49 -13.96
CA GLU A 90 -19.14 18.30 -12.88
C GLU A 90 -19.14 17.71 -11.45
N SER A 91 -18.57 16.53 -11.20
CA SER A 91 -18.42 16.04 -9.81
C SER A 91 -17.10 16.51 -9.19
N SER A 92 -17.17 17.29 -8.11
CA SER A 92 -15.99 17.79 -7.39
C SER A 92 -15.17 16.65 -6.78
N THR A 93 -13.85 16.78 -6.80
CA THR A 93 -12.89 15.81 -6.21
C THR A 93 -13.19 15.51 -4.74
N THR A 94 -13.71 16.48 -3.99
CA THR A 94 -14.09 16.35 -2.57
C THR A 94 -15.35 15.49 -2.38
N GLU A 95 -16.34 15.64 -3.26
CA GLU A 95 -17.56 14.84 -3.29
C GLU A 95 -17.27 13.38 -3.67
N TYR A 96 -16.36 13.17 -4.62
CA TYR A 96 -15.99 11.83 -5.05
C TYR A 96 -15.19 11.04 -3.99
N LEU A 97 -14.35 11.73 -3.21
CA LEU A 97 -13.49 11.11 -2.22
C LEU A 97 -14.13 11.03 -0.82
N GLY A 98 -15.19 11.81 -0.57
CA GLY A 98 -15.87 11.89 0.72
C GLY A 98 -15.01 12.51 1.82
N VAL A 99 -14.23 13.55 1.48
CA VAL A 99 -13.24 14.14 2.39
C VAL A 99 -13.40 15.66 2.46
N ASP A 100 -13.30 16.20 3.66
CA ASP A 100 -13.31 17.63 3.98
C ASP A 100 -12.03 18.35 3.48
N ASP A 101 -12.18 19.62 3.08
CA ASP A 101 -11.13 20.40 2.40
C ASP A 101 -9.81 20.48 3.19
N GLY A 102 -9.88 20.44 4.52
CA GLY A 102 -8.71 20.46 5.40
C GLY A 102 -7.78 19.25 5.28
N VAL A 103 -8.26 18.12 4.75
CA VAL A 103 -7.46 16.91 4.55
C VAL A 103 -6.63 17.01 3.26
N MET A 104 -7.13 17.69 2.23
CA MET A 104 -6.38 17.92 0.99
C MET A 104 -5.18 18.85 1.20
N GLU A 105 -5.25 19.77 2.15
CA GLU A 105 -4.12 20.66 2.47
C GLU A 105 -2.99 19.96 3.25
N ASN A 106 -3.27 18.82 3.90
CA ASN A 106 -2.33 18.14 4.81
C ASN A 106 -1.81 16.78 4.31
N ILE A 107 -1.91 16.52 3.00
CA ILE A 107 -1.46 15.27 2.35
C ILE A 107 -0.01 14.86 2.73
N PRO A 108 0.99 15.77 2.83
CA PRO A 108 2.36 15.40 3.19
C PRO A 108 2.48 14.69 4.55
N SER A 109 1.75 15.15 5.56
CA SER A 109 1.78 14.60 6.92
C SER A 109 1.14 13.21 7.00
N ILE A 110 0.12 12.95 6.16
CA ILE A 110 -0.56 11.64 6.07
C ILE A 110 0.38 10.57 5.50
N LEU A 111 1.21 10.94 4.51
CA LEU A 111 2.21 10.04 3.90
C LEU A 111 3.35 9.67 4.86
N GLU A 112 3.66 10.57 5.79
CA GLU A 112 4.70 10.38 6.80
C GLU A 112 4.19 9.54 7.98
N ALA A 113 2.95 9.75 8.42
CA ALA A 113 2.29 8.91 9.43
C ALA A 113 2.15 7.44 8.98
N ALA A 114 1.82 7.20 7.71
CA ALA A 114 1.72 5.85 7.14
C ALA A 114 3.06 5.08 7.09
N HIS A 115 4.20 5.77 7.22
CA HIS A 115 5.52 5.16 7.34
C HIS A 115 5.91 4.83 8.79
N ASN A 116 5.39 5.59 9.77
CA ASN A 116 5.82 5.49 11.17
C ASN A 116 5.12 4.38 11.97
N ASP A 117 3.94 3.91 11.55
CA ASP A 117 3.26 2.74 12.14
C ASP A 117 4.02 1.41 11.97
N ARG A 118 5.21 1.42 11.36
CA ARG A 118 6.07 0.23 11.16
C ARG A 118 7.23 0.12 12.14
N ILE A 119 7.43 1.07 13.05
CA ILE A 119 8.49 1.01 14.08
C ILE A 119 7.85 1.24 15.45
N GLY A 120 7.29 0.19 16.03
CA GLY A 120 6.76 0.24 17.38
C GLY A 120 6.12 -1.07 17.79
N GLY A 121 6.94 -2.01 18.29
CA GLY A 121 6.44 -3.17 19.02
C GLY A 121 7.28 -4.42 18.84
N ALA A 122 8.33 -4.55 19.65
CA ALA A 122 8.73 -5.77 20.37
C ALA A 122 10.13 -5.58 20.98
N GLU A 123 10.19 -4.90 22.13
CA GLU A 123 11.27 -5.08 23.10
C GLU A 123 10.62 -5.84 24.27
N ASP A 124 10.57 -7.17 24.19
CA ASP A 124 10.12 -7.99 25.31
C ASP A 124 11.32 -8.36 26.17
N GLU A 125 11.20 -7.93 27.42
CA GLU A 125 12.09 -8.07 28.56
C GLU A 125 12.30 -9.54 28.93
N GLU A 126 13.56 -9.98 29.04
CA GLU A 126 13.89 -11.26 29.68
C GLU A 126 14.45 -10.99 31.09
N HIS A 127 13.54 -10.87 32.06
CA HIS A 127 13.86 -10.83 33.50
C HIS A 127 13.60 -12.19 34.18
N GLN A 128 14.71 -12.87 34.49
CA GLN A 128 15.04 -13.59 35.74
C GLN A 128 14.21 -14.80 36.26
N HIS A 129 14.90 -15.96 36.26
CA HIS A 129 15.28 -16.79 37.42
C HIS A 129 14.25 -17.72 38.11
N LEU A 130 14.53 -19.05 38.14
CA LEU A 130 14.91 -19.83 39.36
C LEU A 130 14.89 -21.37 39.14
N GLY A 131 15.99 -22.02 39.59
CA GLY A 131 16.18 -23.36 40.22
C GLY A 131 15.38 -24.60 39.77
N ASP A 132 15.82 -25.85 39.92
CA ASP A 132 17.00 -26.55 40.46
C ASP A 132 16.81 -28.05 40.12
N VAL A 133 17.82 -28.87 40.44
CA VAL A 133 17.77 -30.31 40.85
C VAL A 133 18.26 -31.38 39.85
N GLU A 134 19.51 -31.79 40.15
CA GLU A 134 20.12 -33.12 40.28
C GLU A 134 20.14 -34.16 39.14
N GLY A 135 21.34 -34.78 39.01
CA GLY A 135 21.67 -35.95 38.22
C GLY A 135 23.18 -36.10 38.04
#